data_AF-A0A7K1ZF43-F1
#
_entry.id   AF-A0A7K1ZF43-F1
#
_cell.length_a   1.000
_cell.length_b   1.000
_cell.length_c   1.000
_cell.angle_alpha   90.00
_cell.angle_beta   90.00
_cell.angle_gamma   90.00
#
_symmetry.space_group_name_H-M   'P 1'
#
loop_
_entity.id
_entity.type
_entity.pdbx_description
1 polymer ?
#
loop_
_entity_poly.entity_id
_entity_poly.type
_entity_poly.pdbx_seq_one_letter_code
_entity_poly.pdbx_strand_id
1 'polypeptide(L)'
;MVQFFRIASPFLTTRLAMRCSLNLVLFLCVGMLAACGRTTAPPAAMEDIRSEADPVQESWGAEYYVTETIPGEASSRPRLKMRADHMATFEEGDSTWTVLQSDSIGGRVTVLLYDETGDSSATVFADRVTLLDNRKRFEAIGNVEVRAQGDKALWSEHLVWFEREQALRTPGFVRISTPDEQVQGYSLEADERLDEYTLRSMTGRVTVREE
;
A
#
# COMPACT_ATOMS: atom_id res chain seq x y z
N MET A 1 61.84 -61.96 -18.48
CA MET A 1 62.75 -63.12 -18.30
C MET A 1 62.78 -63.38 -16.81
N VAL A 2 62.36 -64.49 -16.21
CA VAL A 2 62.26 -65.90 -16.63
C VAL A 2 61.13 -66.55 -15.80
N GLN A 3 60.47 -67.54 -16.40
CA GLN A 3 59.49 -68.46 -15.83
C GLN A 3 60.06 -69.36 -14.70
N PHE A 4 59.16 -70.21 -14.17
CA PHE A 4 59.34 -71.52 -13.52
C PHE A 4 59.14 -71.50 -11.99
N PHE A 5 58.01 -71.97 -11.42
CA PHE A 5 57.33 -73.28 -11.45
C PHE A 5 57.92 -74.29 -10.44
N ARG A 6 57.07 -74.72 -9.48
CA ARG A 6 57.08 -75.99 -8.69
C ARG A 6 55.86 -75.92 -7.75
N ILE A 7 54.74 -76.62 -7.98
CA ILE A 7 54.42 -78.03 -7.72
C ILE A 7 54.99 -78.57 -6.39
N ALA A 8 54.11 -78.82 -5.40
CA ALA A 8 53.76 -80.18 -4.96
C ALA A 8 52.92 -80.21 -3.65
N SER A 9 51.74 -80.84 -3.76
CA SER A 9 51.19 -81.87 -2.85
C SER A 9 50.42 -81.43 -1.58
N PRO A 10 49.76 -82.36 -0.86
CA PRO A 10 48.76 -83.34 -1.29
C PRO A 10 47.46 -83.28 -0.45
N PHE A 11 46.40 -83.94 -0.95
CA PHE A 11 45.40 -84.73 -0.20
C PHE A 11 44.95 -84.26 1.21
N LEU A 12 43.66 -83.96 1.37
CA LEU A 12 42.74 -84.91 2.01
C LEU A 12 41.29 -84.47 1.81
N THR A 13 40.54 -85.35 1.17
CA THR A 13 39.09 -85.42 1.16
C THR A 13 38.55 -85.68 2.57
N THR A 14 37.60 -84.87 3.04
CA THR A 14 36.50 -85.40 3.85
C THR A 14 35.20 -84.72 3.48
N ARG A 15 34.22 -85.55 3.16
CA ARG A 15 32.85 -85.20 2.77
C ARG A 15 32.03 -84.81 4.00
N LEU A 16 30.83 -84.28 3.68
CA LEU A 16 29.65 -84.11 4.54
C LEU A 16 29.75 -82.94 5.54
N ALA A 17 28.76 -82.07 5.70
CA ALA A 17 27.35 -82.20 5.42
C ALA A 17 26.73 -80.85 5.01
N MET A 18 25.89 -80.94 3.99
CA MET A 18 24.78 -80.05 3.68
C MET A 18 24.07 -79.55 4.95
N ARG A 19 24.00 -78.22 5.11
CA ARG A 19 22.91 -77.52 5.81
C ARG A 19 22.94 -76.03 5.49
N CYS A 20 22.18 -75.70 4.44
CA CYS A 20 21.24 -74.58 4.40
C CYS A 20 21.51 -73.43 5.38
N SER A 21 22.03 -72.32 4.87
CA SER A 21 21.64 -71.01 5.42
C SER A 21 21.70 -69.96 4.30
N LEU A 22 20.49 -69.70 3.83
CA LEU A 22 19.99 -68.70 2.90
C LEU A 22 20.30 -67.25 3.35
N ASN A 23 21.53 -66.95 3.81
CA ASN A 23 21.88 -65.67 4.44
C ASN A 23 23.05 -64.94 3.79
N LEU A 24 23.64 -65.45 2.70
CA LEU A 24 24.74 -64.77 1.99
C LEU A 24 24.29 -63.95 0.76
N VAL A 25 23.01 -64.04 0.36
CA VAL A 25 22.42 -63.18 -0.69
C VAL A 25 21.81 -61.90 -0.10
N LEU A 26 21.58 -61.84 1.21
CA LEU A 26 20.96 -60.69 1.88
C LEU A 26 21.96 -59.60 2.34
N PHE A 27 23.26 -59.76 2.09
CA PHE A 27 24.26 -58.74 2.47
C PHE A 27 24.71 -57.87 1.29
N LEU A 28 24.31 -58.19 0.04
CA LEU A 28 24.61 -57.37 -1.14
C LEU A 28 23.51 -56.35 -1.48
N CYS A 29 22.31 -56.47 -0.88
CA CYS A 29 21.20 -55.53 -1.10
C CYS A 29 21.09 -54.41 -0.04
N VAL A 30 21.87 -54.44 1.05
CA VAL A 30 21.78 -53.45 2.14
C VAL A 30 22.70 -52.23 1.92
N GLY A 31 23.60 -52.28 0.94
CA GLY A 31 24.53 -51.18 0.60
C GLY A 31 23.99 -50.11 -0.36
N MET A 32 22.71 -50.16 -0.74
CA MET A 32 22.10 -49.21 -1.70
C MET A 32 21.07 -48.23 -1.09
N LEU A 33 20.98 -48.12 0.23
CA LEU A 33 20.04 -47.18 0.88
C LEU A 33 20.71 -46.00 1.60
N ALA A 34 22.04 -45.83 1.51
CA ALA A 34 22.76 -44.70 2.11
C ALA A 34 23.00 -43.53 1.13
N ALA A 35 22.08 -43.28 0.20
CA ALA A 35 22.15 -42.16 -0.75
C ALA A 35 20.82 -41.42 -0.86
N CYS A 36 20.29 -40.95 0.27
CA CYS A 36 19.31 -39.86 0.32
C CYS A 36 19.62 -38.97 1.53
N GLY A 37 20.84 -38.45 1.59
CA GLY A 37 21.11 -37.23 2.35
C GLY A 37 20.52 -36.04 1.61
N ARG A 38 19.20 -35.85 1.66
CA ARG A 38 18.65 -34.50 1.41
C ARG A 38 18.81 -33.74 2.70
N THR A 39 19.84 -32.91 2.76
CA THR A 39 19.81 -31.74 3.63
C THR A 39 18.60 -30.93 3.20
N THR A 40 17.47 -31.15 3.85
CA THR A 40 16.37 -30.20 3.82
C THR A 40 16.95 -28.96 4.48
N ALA A 41 17.42 -28.00 3.68
CA ALA A 41 17.53 -26.66 4.18
C ALA A 41 16.18 -26.36 4.85
N PRO A 42 16.15 -25.83 6.09
CA PRO A 42 14.89 -25.33 6.61
C PRO A 42 14.32 -24.45 5.49
N PRO A 43 13.01 -24.56 5.15
CA PRO A 43 12.43 -23.60 4.22
C PRO A 43 12.91 -22.26 4.73
N ALA A 44 13.62 -21.49 3.88
CA ALA A 44 13.99 -20.14 4.24
C ALA A 44 12.72 -19.57 4.82
N ALA A 45 12.71 -19.35 6.13
CA ALA A 45 11.57 -18.75 6.78
C ALA A 45 11.46 -17.45 6.00
N MET A 46 10.40 -17.36 5.19
CA MET A 46 10.07 -16.15 4.47
C MET A 46 10.00 -15.15 5.60
N GLU A 47 11.06 -14.36 5.71
CA GLU A 47 11.16 -13.31 6.67
C GLU A 47 9.95 -12.45 6.39
N ASP A 48 9.08 -12.39 7.39
CA ASP A 48 7.78 -11.75 7.42
C ASP A 48 7.81 -10.44 6.62
N ILE A 49 7.53 -10.55 5.32
CA ILE A 49 7.15 -9.40 4.52
C ILE A 49 5.83 -9.02 5.17
N ARG A 50 5.89 -8.00 6.03
CA ARG A 50 4.75 -7.29 6.62
C ARG A 50 3.55 -7.55 5.73
N SER A 51 2.56 -8.30 6.22
CA SER A 51 1.36 -8.57 5.43
C SER A 51 0.71 -7.22 5.15
N GLU A 52 1.04 -6.61 4.02
CA GLU A 52 0.19 -5.60 3.42
C GLU A 52 -1.14 -6.31 3.24
N ALA A 53 -2.16 -5.82 3.94
CA ALA A 53 -3.47 -6.43 3.87
C ALA A 53 -3.88 -6.52 2.39
N ASP A 54 -4.27 -7.69 1.93
CA ASP A 54 -4.80 -7.83 0.58
C ASP A 54 -6.10 -6.99 0.50
N PRO A 55 -6.28 -6.20 -0.56
CA PRO A 55 -7.49 -5.41 -0.69
C PRO A 55 -8.70 -6.33 -0.86
N VAL A 56 -9.79 -5.98 -0.19
CA VAL A 56 -11.07 -6.68 -0.29
C VAL A 56 -11.83 -6.29 -1.57
N GLN A 57 -11.48 -5.16 -2.18
CA GLN A 57 -12.04 -4.67 -3.42
C GLN A 57 -11.02 -3.80 -4.18
N GLU A 58 -10.93 -3.99 -5.49
CA GLU A 58 -10.12 -3.18 -6.39
C GLU A 58 -10.92 -2.72 -7.62
N SER A 59 -10.51 -1.59 -8.22
CA SER A 59 -11.11 -1.06 -9.44
C SER A 59 -10.12 -0.18 -10.23
N TRP A 60 -10.26 -0.17 -11.56
CA TRP A 60 -9.51 0.69 -12.48
C TRP A 60 -10.42 1.72 -13.16
N GLY A 61 -9.92 2.94 -13.34
CA GLY A 61 -10.72 4.07 -13.83
C GLY A 61 -11.89 4.39 -12.89
N ALA A 62 -11.62 4.34 -11.59
CA ALA A 62 -12.64 4.37 -10.55
C ALA A 62 -13.21 5.78 -10.34
N GLU A 63 -14.53 5.83 -10.10
CA GLU A 63 -15.20 6.97 -9.47
C GLU A 63 -15.78 6.51 -8.12
N TYR A 64 -15.51 7.26 -7.06
CA TYR A 64 -16.01 6.99 -5.71
C TYR A 64 -16.82 8.17 -5.19
N TYR A 65 -17.92 7.92 -4.47
CA TYR A 65 -18.83 8.95 -3.98
C TYR A 65 -19.09 8.79 -2.49
N VAL A 66 -19.03 9.90 -1.76
CA VAL A 66 -19.48 9.99 -0.37
C VAL A 66 -20.67 10.93 -0.31
N THR A 67 -21.76 10.43 0.26
CA THR A 67 -22.98 11.19 0.50
C THR A 67 -23.25 11.30 1.99
N GLU A 68 -23.84 12.43 2.39
CA GLU A 68 -24.34 12.67 3.73
C GLU A 68 -25.87 12.64 3.71
N THR A 69 -26.47 11.95 4.69
CA THR A 69 -27.91 12.01 4.95
C THR A 69 -28.21 13.24 5.79
N ILE A 70 -29.15 14.07 5.34
CA ILE A 70 -29.49 15.32 6.01
C ILE A 70 -30.32 14.99 7.27
N PRO A 71 -29.87 15.39 8.48
CA PRO A 71 -30.62 15.11 9.71
C PRO A 71 -32.03 15.72 9.67
N GLY A 72 -33.04 14.90 9.95
CA GLY A 72 -34.44 15.33 9.94
C GLY A 72 -35.09 15.34 8.55
N GLU A 73 -34.34 15.03 7.50
CA GLU A 73 -34.87 14.85 6.15
C GLU A 73 -34.65 13.41 5.65
N ALA A 74 -35.47 12.98 4.69
CA ALA A 74 -35.28 11.71 3.98
C ALA A 74 -34.34 11.85 2.76
N SER A 75 -33.73 13.02 2.59
CA SER A 75 -32.86 13.38 1.48
C SER A 75 -31.39 13.11 1.82
N SER A 76 -30.56 12.97 0.80
CA SER A 76 -29.10 12.87 0.93
C SER A 76 -28.44 13.80 -0.08
N ARG A 77 -27.29 14.35 0.29
CA ARG A 77 -26.51 15.26 -0.54
C ARG A 77 -25.09 14.72 -0.77
N PRO A 78 -24.47 14.98 -1.92
CA PRO A 78 -23.07 14.64 -2.12
C PRO A 78 -22.20 15.50 -1.20
N ARG A 79 -21.18 14.89 -0.59
CA ARG A 79 -20.11 15.60 0.10
C ARG A 79 -18.81 15.54 -0.69
N LEU A 80 -18.59 14.42 -1.37
CA LEU A 80 -17.35 14.19 -2.09
C LEU A 80 -17.53 13.25 -3.28
N LYS A 81 -16.81 13.55 -4.36
CA LYS A 81 -16.59 12.66 -5.50
C LYS A 81 -15.09 12.54 -5.76
N MET A 82 -14.56 11.32 -5.76
CA MET A 82 -13.16 11.05 -6.10
C MET A 82 -13.05 10.33 -7.43
N ARG A 83 -11.96 10.57 -8.17
CA ARG A 83 -11.60 9.91 -9.42
C ARG A 83 -10.13 9.56 -9.42
N ALA A 84 -9.80 8.34 -9.85
CA ALA A 84 -8.43 7.86 -9.95
C ALA A 84 -8.29 6.71 -10.96
N ASP A 85 -7.06 6.43 -11.38
CA ASP A 85 -6.78 5.31 -12.29
C ASP A 85 -6.90 3.97 -11.58
N HIS A 86 -6.56 3.93 -10.30
CA HIS A 86 -6.63 2.75 -9.46
C HIS A 86 -7.23 3.10 -8.10
N MET A 87 -8.12 2.23 -7.62
CA MET A 87 -8.72 2.30 -6.29
C MET A 87 -8.69 0.91 -5.66
N ALA A 88 -8.27 0.85 -4.40
CA ALA A 88 -8.28 -0.36 -3.59
C ALA A 88 -8.85 -0.07 -2.20
N THR A 89 -9.76 -0.91 -1.74
CA THR A 89 -10.35 -0.85 -0.40
C THR A 89 -9.81 -2.00 0.43
N PHE A 90 -9.47 -1.71 1.67
CA PHE A 90 -8.85 -2.62 2.61
C PHE A 90 -9.67 -2.69 3.89
N GLU A 91 -9.63 -3.84 4.54
CA GLU A 91 -10.27 -4.08 5.83
C GLU A 91 -9.30 -4.78 6.78
N GLU A 92 -9.18 -4.24 8.00
CA GLU A 92 -8.42 -4.84 9.09
C GLU A 92 -9.20 -4.67 10.41
N GLY A 93 -9.73 -5.76 10.95
CA GLY A 93 -10.63 -5.74 12.10
C GLY A 93 -11.86 -4.87 11.82
N ASP A 94 -12.07 -3.82 12.62
CA ASP A 94 -13.18 -2.87 12.47
C ASP A 94 -12.78 -1.61 11.65
N SER A 95 -11.62 -1.63 10.98
CA SER A 95 -11.12 -0.51 10.18
C SER A 95 -11.25 -0.80 8.68
N THR A 96 -11.90 0.11 7.97
CA THR A 96 -11.98 0.13 6.51
C THR A 96 -11.35 1.43 6.00
N TRP A 97 -10.50 1.33 4.97
CA TRP A 97 -9.97 2.50 4.28
C TRP A 97 -9.87 2.24 2.79
N THR A 98 -10.05 3.31 2.01
CA THR A 98 -9.97 3.26 0.55
C THR A 98 -8.79 4.09 0.10
N VAL A 99 -7.89 3.49 -0.67
CA VAL A 99 -6.76 4.17 -1.30
C VAL A 99 -7.08 4.39 -2.77
N LEU A 100 -6.90 5.63 -3.22
CA LEU A 100 -6.98 6.02 -4.62
C LEU A 100 -5.61 6.53 -5.04
N GLN A 101 -5.16 6.13 -6.21
CA GLN A 101 -3.88 6.55 -6.78
C GLN A 101 -3.96 6.70 -8.29
N SER A 102 -3.13 7.56 -8.84
CA SER A 102 -2.94 7.64 -10.29
C SER A 102 -1.60 7.02 -10.65
N ASP A 103 -1.65 5.97 -11.47
CA ASP A 103 -0.46 5.26 -11.95
C ASP A 103 -0.01 5.81 -13.32
N SER A 104 -0.82 6.66 -13.94
CA SER A 104 -0.51 7.31 -15.22
C SER A 104 0.56 8.39 -15.05
N ILE A 105 1.47 8.51 -16.02
CA ILE A 105 2.48 9.58 -16.05
C ILE A 105 1.77 10.93 -16.12
N GLY A 106 1.93 11.75 -15.07
CA GLY A 106 1.27 13.06 -14.95
C GLY A 106 -0.21 12.99 -14.60
N GLY A 107 -0.75 11.79 -14.35
CA GLY A 107 -2.08 11.61 -13.79
C GLY A 107 -2.10 11.95 -12.30
N ARG A 108 -3.29 12.33 -11.81
CA ARG A 108 -3.53 12.70 -10.41
C ARG A 108 -4.89 12.20 -9.98
N VAL A 109 -5.01 11.84 -8.71
CA VAL A 109 -6.32 11.68 -8.07
C VAL A 109 -7.00 13.05 -8.05
N THR A 110 -8.27 13.08 -8.42
CA THR A 110 -9.10 14.29 -8.35
C THR A 110 -10.22 14.08 -7.34
N VAL A 111 -10.37 15.02 -6.41
CA VAL A 111 -11.42 15.02 -5.41
C VAL A 111 -12.24 16.30 -5.55
N LEU A 112 -13.53 16.17 -5.81
CA LEU A 112 -14.49 17.26 -5.79
C LEU A 112 -15.15 17.28 -4.41
N LEU A 113 -15.01 18.39 -3.70
CA LEU A 113 -15.73 18.67 -2.46
C LEU A 113 -16.98 19.47 -2.81
N TYR A 114 -18.09 19.10 -2.19
CA TYR A 114 -19.37 19.76 -2.37
C TYR A 114 -19.77 20.48 -1.08
N ASP A 115 -20.39 21.65 -1.20
CA ASP A 115 -20.98 22.37 -0.08
C ASP A 115 -22.42 21.88 0.20
N GLU A 116 -23.14 22.65 1.01
CA GLU A 116 -24.50 22.33 1.41
C GLU A 116 -25.54 22.50 0.30
N THR A 117 -25.26 23.33 -0.71
CA THR A 117 -26.14 23.56 -1.87
C THR A 117 -25.92 22.51 -2.95
N GLY A 118 -24.86 21.70 -2.82
CA GLY A 118 -24.45 20.71 -3.81
C GLY A 118 -23.54 21.29 -4.88
N ASP A 119 -23.07 22.53 -4.71
CA ASP A 119 -22.07 23.16 -5.56
C ASP A 119 -20.67 22.76 -5.10
N SER A 120 -19.69 22.79 -6.02
CA SER A 120 -18.31 22.45 -5.64
C SER A 120 -17.68 23.59 -4.82
N SER A 121 -17.31 23.30 -3.57
CA SER A 121 -16.57 24.22 -2.70
C SER A 121 -15.10 24.31 -3.12
N ALA A 122 -14.50 23.16 -3.39
CA ALA A 122 -13.12 23.04 -3.85
C ALA A 122 -12.87 21.74 -4.63
N THR A 123 -11.79 21.76 -5.42
CA THR A 123 -11.21 20.57 -6.05
C THR A 123 -9.81 20.32 -5.48
N VAL A 124 -9.55 19.11 -5.00
CA VAL A 124 -8.24 18.67 -4.53
C VAL A 124 -7.62 17.72 -5.55
N PHE A 125 -6.35 17.96 -5.89
CA PHE A 125 -5.53 17.09 -6.71
C PHE A 125 -4.37 16.57 -5.87
N ALA A 126 -4.02 15.29 -6.03
CA ALA A 126 -2.87 14.68 -5.36
C ALA A 126 -2.41 13.43 -6.11
N ASP A 127 -1.24 12.90 -5.77
CA ASP A 127 -0.75 11.64 -6.33
C ASP A 127 -1.49 10.44 -5.71
N ARG A 128 -1.76 10.51 -4.39
CA ARG A 128 -2.49 9.49 -3.63
C ARG A 128 -3.48 10.12 -2.67
N VAL A 129 -4.67 9.53 -2.55
CA VAL A 129 -5.66 9.88 -1.53
C VAL A 129 -6.04 8.64 -0.73
N THR A 130 -6.07 8.74 0.59
CA THR A 130 -6.57 7.70 1.48
C THR A 130 -7.81 8.21 2.21
N LEU A 131 -8.95 7.59 1.96
CA LEU A 131 -10.22 7.86 2.62
C LEU A 131 -10.38 6.94 3.83
N LEU A 132 -10.68 7.54 4.99
CA LEU A 132 -11.00 6.83 6.22
C LEU A 132 -12.49 7.05 6.52
N ASP A 133 -13.35 6.18 6.00
CA ASP A 133 -14.82 6.34 6.00
C ASP A 133 -15.39 6.51 7.41
N ASN A 134 -14.95 5.66 8.34
CA ASN A 134 -15.36 5.70 9.75
C ASN A 134 -14.92 6.99 10.47
N ARG A 135 -13.82 7.59 10.02
CA ARG A 135 -13.26 8.84 10.60
C ARG A 135 -13.75 10.09 9.88
N LYS A 136 -14.49 9.96 8.77
CA LYS A 136 -15.05 11.09 8.01
C LYS A 136 -13.96 12.10 7.63
N ARG A 137 -12.88 11.58 7.05
CA ARG A 137 -11.71 12.36 6.62
C ARG A 137 -10.97 11.66 5.48
N PHE A 138 -10.25 12.42 4.67
CA PHE A 138 -9.25 11.86 3.76
C PHE A 138 -7.89 12.52 3.94
N GLU A 139 -6.85 11.79 3.56
CA GLU A 139 -5.47 12.23 3.55
C GLU A 139 -4.98 12.23 2.10
N ALA A 140 -4.56 13.39 1.61
CA ALA A 140 -4.00 13.60 0.28
C ALA A 140 -2.49 13.79 0.38
N ILE A 141 -1.73 13.01 -0.39
CA ILE A 141 -0.27 12.92 -0.32
C ILE A 141 0.34 13.07 -1.70
N GLY A 142 1.42 13.86 -1.78
CA GLY A 142 2.23 14.05 -2.98
C GLY A 142 1.59 15.06 -3.94
N ASN A 143 2.36 16.10 -4.29
CA ASN A 143 1.96 17.14 -5.22
C ASN A 143 0.53 17.65 -4.97
N VAL A 144 0.18 17.96 -3.72
CA VAL A 144 -1.19 18.37 -3.38
C VAL A 144 -1.45 19.77 -3.93
N GLU A 145 -2.59 19.92 -4.61
CA GLU A 145 -3.11 21.20 -5.07
C GLU A 145 -4.60 21.29 -4.76
N VAL A 146 -5.01 22.33 -4.04
CA VAL A 146 -6.43 22.65 -3.83
C VAL A 146 -6.76 23.88 -4.65
N ARG A 147 -7.88 23.84 -5.37
CA ARG A 147 -8.47 24.99 -6.06
C ARG A 147 -9.86 25.24 -5.50
N ALA A 148 -10.07 26.42 -4.93
CA ALA A 148 -11.36 26.87 -4.42
C ALA A 148 -11.91 28.00 -5.31
N GLN A 149 -13.15 28.42 -5.04
CA GLN A 149 -13.79 29.53 -5.77
C GLN A 149 -13.02 30.85 -5.57
N GLY A 150 -13.14 31.77 -6.53
CA GLY A 150 -12.54 33.10 -6.45
C GLY A 150 -11.02 33.12 -6.66
N ASP A 151 -10.50 32.29 -7.57
CA ASP A 151 -9.06 32.21 -7.91
C ASP A 151 -8.15 31.91 -6.71
N LYS A 152 -8.65 31.12 -5.77
CA LYS A 152 -7.92 30.69 -4.58
C LYS A 152 -7.31 29.33 -4.76
N ALA A 153 -6.04 29.20 -4.38
CA ALA A 153 -5.31 27.95 -4.52
C ALA A 153 -4.32 27.72 -3.38
N LEU A 154 -4.10 26.45 -3.06
CA LEU A 154 -3.19 25.97 -2.03
C LEU A 154 -2.33 24.85 -2.59
N TRP A 155 -1.04 24.84 -2.25
CA TRP A 155 -0.10 23.75 -2.59
C TRP A 155 0.62 23.23 -1.35
N SER A 156 0.73 21.92 -1.22
CA SER A 156 1.47 21.23 -0.14
C SER A 156 1.90 19.83 -0.57
N GLU A 157 2.67 19.15 0.27
CA GLU A 157 2.99 17.72 0.10
C GLU A 157 2.01 16.80 0.83
N HIS A 158 1.32 17.32 1.85
CA HIS A 158 0.38 16.55 2.67
C HIS A 158 -0.76 17.45 3.14
N LEU A 159 -1.98 17.04 2.82
CA LEU A 159 -3.20 17.67 3.27
C LEU A 159 -4.13 16.63 3.90
N VAL A 160 -4.78 17.00 5.00
CA VAL A 160 -5.86 16.23 5.61
C VAL A 160 -7.12 17.07 5.54
N TRP A 161 -8.20 16.49 5.03
CA TRP A 161 -9.50 17.11 5.05
C TRP A 161 -10.41 16.42 6.06
N PHE A 162 -11.11 17.20 6.88
CA PHE A 162 -12.04 16.73 7.90
C PHE A 162 -13.47 17.12 7.52
N GLU A 163 -14.31 16.13 7.19
CA GLU A 163 -15.68 16.35 6.71
C GLU A 163 -16.55 17.09 7.73
N ARG A 164 -16.47 16.67 9.00
CA ARG A 164 -17.29 17.25 10.09
C ARG A 164 -16.92 18.69 10.42
N GLU A 165 -15.65 19.04 10.26
CA GLU A 165 -15.11 20.36 10.56
C GLU A 165 -15.13 21.27 9.32
N GLN A 166 -15.42 20.71 8.13
CA GLN A 166 -15.26 21.37 6.83
C GLN A 166 -13.90 22.08 6.71
N ALA A 167 -12.86 21.40 7.18
CA ALA A 167 -11.54 22.00 7.40
C ALA A 167 -10.43 21.24 6.67
N LEU A 168 -9.50 22.00 6.12
CA LEU A 168 -8.25 21.55 5.50
C LEU A 168 -7.11 21.84 6.48
N ARG A 169 -6.28 20.83 6.74
CA ARG A 169 -5.06 20.97 7.55
C ARG A 169 -3.86 20.44 6.80
N THR A 170 -2.75 21.18 6.83
CA THR A 170 -1.47 20.71 6.25
C THR A 170 -0.42 20.73 7.35
N PRO A 171 0.12 19.60 7.81
CA PRO A 171 1.11 19.61 8.90
C PRO A 171 2.45 20.26 8.48
N GLY A 172 2.78 20.20 7.19
CA GLY A 172 4.06 20.66 6.63
C GLY A 172 4.02 22.03 5.98
N PHE A 173 4.96 22.24 5.03
CA PHE A 173 5.05 23.44 4.22
C PHE A 173 3.82 23.62 3.35
N VAL A 174 3.41 24.88 3.17
CA VAL A 174 2.27 25.23 2.34
C VAL A 174 2.52 26.57 1.65
N ARG A 175 1.97 26.69 0.44
CA ARG A 175 1.85 27.95 -0.29
C ARG A 175 0.38 28.19 -0.59
N ILE A 176 -0.09 29.42 -0.39
CA ILE A 176 -1.45 29.86 -0.67
C ILE A 176 -1.38 31.05 -1.61
N SER A 177 -2.26 31.08 -2.59
CA SER A 177 -2.50 32.22 -3.46
C SER A 177 -3.99 32.55 -3.40
N THR A 178 -4.29 33.82 -3.13
CA THR A 178 -5.63 34.40 -3.23
C THR A 178 -5.56 35.58 -4.22
N PRO A 179 -6.70 36.21 -4.57
CA PRO A 179 -6.69 37.40 -5.42
C PRO A 179 -5.88 38.58 -4.86
N ASP A 180 -5.71 38.65 -3.55
CA ASP A 180 -5.14 39.80 -2.84
C ASP A 180 -3.71 39.56 -2.36
N GLU A 181 -3.33 38.29 -2.15
CA GLU A 181 -2.04 37.95 -1.57
C GLU A 181 -1.47 36.60 -2.00
N GLN A 182 -0.15 36.48 -1.82
CA GLN A 182 0.56 35.21 -1.88
C GLN A 182 1.34 35.01 -0.59
N VAL A 183 1.02 33.92 0.09
CA VAL A 183 1.54 33.60 1.41
C VAL A 183 2.11 32.20 1.42
N GLN A 184 3.18 32.00 2.18
CA GLN A 184 3.79 30.70 2.40
C GLN A 184 4.09 30.51 3.88
N GLY A 185 4.11 29.26 4.32
CA GLY A 185 4.38 28.96 5.71
C GLY A 185 4.36 27.49 6.03
N TYR A 186 4.10 27.18 7.29
CA TYR A 186 4.00 25.81 7.79
C TYR A 186 2.78 25.66 8.68
N SER A 187 2.26 24.43 8.73
CA SER A 187 1.16 24.05 9.61
C SER A 187 -0.09 24.91 9.39
N LEU A 188 -0.79 24.66 8.28
CA LEU A 188 -2.04 25.33 7.93
C LEU A 188 -3.22 24.71 8.66
N GLU A 189 -4.16 25.57 9.02
CA GLU A 189 -5.57 25.24 9.21
C GLU A 189 -6.42 26.23 8.42
N ALA A 190 -7.34 25.74 7.60
CA ALA A 190 -8.21 26.54 6.74
C ALA A 190 -9.58 25.88 6.59
N ASP A 191 -10.59 26.64 6.19
CA ASP A 191 -11.85 26.07 5.73
C ASP A 191 -11.73 25.53 4.28
N GLU A 192 -12.71 24.73 3.83
CA GLU A 192 -12.75 24.14 2.48
C GLU A 192 -12.71 25.16 1.33
N ARG A 193 -13.25 26.36 1.53
CA ARG A 193 -13.35 27.43 0.52
C ARG A 193 -12.12 28.34 0.53
N LEU A 194 -11.18 28.11 1.46
CA LEU A 194 -10.01 28.97 1.69
C LEU A 194 -10.43 30.43 1.90
N ASP A 195 -11.60 30.68 2.51
CA ASP A 195 -12.07 32.02 2.86
C ASP A 195 -11.30 32.54 4.09
N GLU A 196 -11.01 31.65 5.04
CA GLU A 196 -10.28 31.87 6.27
C GLU A 196 -9.17 30.83 6.43
N TYR A 197 -7.98 31.28 6.85
CA TYR A 197 -6.88 30.37 7.13
C TYR A 197 -5.91 30.92 8.18
N THR A 198 -5.23 30.02 8.88
CA THR A 198 -4.20 30.32 9.88
C THR A 198 -2.92 29.54 9.59
N LEU A 199 -1.78 30.21 9.69
CA LEU A 199 -0.43 29.65 9.55
C LEU A 199 0.35 29.86 10.84
N ARG A 200 1.06 28.84 11.33
CA ARG A 200 1.92 29.00 12.52
C ARG A 200 3.23 29.75 12.25
N SER A 201 3.79 29.63 11.04
CA SER A 201 5.06 30.28 10.68
C SER A 201 4.92 30.88 9.29
N MET A 202 4.58 32.16 9.23
CA MET A 202 4.23 32.87 8.01
C MET A 202 5.43 33.61 7.42
N THR A 203 5.59 33.54 6.10
CA THR A 203 6.34 34.49 5.29
C THR A 203 5.43 34.87 4.12
N GLY A 204 5.10 36.15 3.96
CA GLY A 204 4.11 36.57 2.95
C GLY A 204 4.51 37.84 2.22
N ARG A 205 3.98 38.03 1.02
CA ARG A 205 3.98 39.32 0.30
C ARG A 205 2.53 39.71 0.03
N VAL A 206 2.12 40.86 0.56
CA VAL A 206 0.80 41.45 0.29
C VAL A 206 0.90 42.30 -0.97
N THR A 207 -0.01 42.11 -1.92
CA THR A 207 -0.08 42.95 -3.12
C THR A 207 -1.18 43.98 -2.90
N VAL A 208 -0.81 45.22 -2.59
CA VAL A 208 -1.79 46.32 -2.51
C VAL A 208 -2.13 46.74 -3.94
N ARG A 209 -3.40 46.58 -4.36
CA ARG A 209 -3.91 47.24 -5.58
C ARG A 209 -4.27 48.68 -5.20
N GLU A 210 -3.64 49.67 -5.83
CA GLU A 210 -4.07 51.06 -5.75
C GLU A 210 -5.34 51.22 -6.61
N GLU A 211 -6.41 51.79 -6.02
CA GLU A 211 -7.63 52.23 -6.73
C GLU A 211 -7.48 53.65 -7.31
#